data_AF-A0A1A3U1H6-F1
#
_entry.id   AF-A0A1A3U1H6-F1
#
_cell.length_a   1.000
_cell.length_b   1.000
_cell.length_c   1.000
_cell.angle_alpha   90.00
_cell.angle_beta   90.00
_cell.angle_gamma   90.00
#
_symmetry.space_group_name_H-M   'P 1'
#
loop_
_entity.id
_entity.type
_entity.pdbx_description
1 polymer ?
#
loop_
_entity_poly.entity_id
_entity_poly.type
_entity_poly.pdbx_seq_one_letter_code
_entity_poly.pdbx_strand_id
1 'polypeptide(L)' 'MATTADGHTLARSSRSPEVMAGAAVEIISRPSREATGNCYIHADVLHSAGIEDLSRYSGGDQPIPDLFLD' A
#
# COMPACT_ATOMS: atom_id res chain seq x y z
N MET A 1 3.30 0.62 -24.97
CA MET A 1 2.33 1.70 -24.65
C MET A 1 1.02 1.01 -24.30
N ALA A 2 0.67 0.94 -23.01
CA ALA A 2 -0.54 0.26 -22.56
C ALA A 2 -1.76 0.96 -23.17
N THR A 3 -2.58 0.22 -23.92
CA THR A 3 -3.86 0.70 -24.43
C THR A 3 -4.87 0.74 -23.28
N THR A 4 -5.87 1.62 -23.35
CA THR A 4 -6.79 1.97 -22.26
C THR A 4 -7.47 0.75 -21.58
N ALA A 5 -7.60 -0.38 -22.27
CA ALA A 5 -8.19 -1.62 -21.72
C ALA A 5 -7.31 -2.33 -20.67
N ASP A 6 -5.98 -2.29 -20.82
CA ASP A 6 -5.06 -2.95 -19.89
C ASP A 6 -4.98 -2.17 -18.57
N GLY A 7 -5.00 -0.83 -18.65
CA GLY A 7 -4.96 0.05 -17.50
C GLY A 7 -6.17 -0.08 -16.56
N HIS A 8 -7.38 -0.27 -17.10
CA HIS A 8 -8.57 -0.50 -16.27
C HIS A 8 -8.54 -1.85 -15.54
N THR A 9 -7.98 -2.88 -16.19
CA THR A 9 -7.85 -4.22 -15.58
C THR A 9 -6.81 -4.19 -14.45
N LEU A 10 -5.68 -3.51 -14.67
CA LEU A 10 -4.67 -3.28 -13.65
C LEU A 10 -5.23 -2.49 -12.47
N ALA A 11 -5.96 -1.40 -12.73
CA ALA A 11 -6.55 -0.58 -11.68
C ALA A 11 -7.54 -1.34 -10.80
N ARG A 12 -8.29 -2.32 -11.35
CA ARG A 12 -9.19 -3.20 -10.58
C ARG A 12 -8.44 -4.20 -9.69
N SER A 13 -7.21 -4.52 -10.06
CA SER A 13 -6.33 -5.46 -9.35
C SER A 13 -5.43 -4.74 -8.33
N SER A 14 -5.44 -3.41 -8.34
CA SER A 14 -4.71 -2.56 -7.41
C SER A 14 -5.54 -2.29 -6.15
N ARG A 15 -4.86 -2.23 -5.00
CA ARG A 15 -5.48 -1.76 -3.76
C ARG A 15 -5.92 -0.30 -3.87
N SER A 16 -6.91 0.06 -3.08
CA SER A 16 -7.38 1.43 -2.94
C SER A 16 -6.26 2.35 -2.43
N PRO A 17 -6.09 3.58 -2.97
CA PRO A 17 -5.00 4.50 -2.59
C PRO A 17 -5.00 4.87 -1.09
N GLU A 18 -6.13 4.72 -0.41
CA GLU A 18 -6.30 4.93 1.03
C GLU A 18 -5.36 4.05 1.86
N VAL A 19 -4.87 2.91 1.34
CA VAL A 19 -3.88 2.07 2.03
C VAL A 19 -2.55 2.80 2.20
N MET A 20 -2.11 3.51 1.16
CA MET A 20 -0.88 4.30 1.18
C MET A 20 -1.06 5.53 2.07
N ALA A 21 -2.24 6.16 2.01
CA ALA A 21 -2.57 7.28 2.89
C ALA A 21 -2.53 6.87 4.37
N GLY A 22 -3.09 5.71 4.72
CA GLY A 22 -3.06 5.17 6.08
C GLY A 22 -1.63 4.95 6.58
N ALA A 23 -0.78 4.32 5.77
CA ALA A 23 0.63 4.11 6.11
C ALA A 23 1.40 5.43 6.24
N ALA A 24 1.15 6.41 5.37
CA ALA A 24 1.79 7.72 5.44
C ALA A 24 1.41 8.47 6.72
N VAL A 25 0.13 8.47 7.12
CA VAL A 25 -0.33 9.08 8.37
C VAL A 25 0.37 8.44 9.57
N GLU A 26 0.50 7.12 9.58
CA GLU A 26 1.20 6.39 10.63
C GLU A 26 2.68 6.79 10.71
N ILE A 27 3.40 6.83 9.58
CA ILE A 27 4.82 7.23 9.54
C ILE A 27 5.00 8.68 10.03
N ILE A 28 4.19 9.61 9.54
CA ILE A 28 4.33 11.05 9.83
C ILE A 28 3.98 11.35 11.30
N SER A 29 3.14 10.52 11.94
CA SER A 29 2.77 10.69 13.35
C SER A 29 3.84 10.21 14.33
N ARG A 30 4.83 9.44 13.88
CA ARG A 30 5.93 8.93 14.71
C ARG A 30 6.97 10.02 15.00
N PRO A 31 7.76 9.89 16.10
CA PRO A 31 8.90 10.77 16.33
C PRO A 31 9.86 10.75 15.13
N SER A 32 10.18 11.91 14.58
CA SER A 32 11.00 12.01 13.35
C SER A 32 12.40 11.41 13.47
N ARG A 33 12.94 11.35 14.69
CA ARG A 33 14.24 10.70 14.98
C ARG A 33 14.19 9.18 14.87
N GLU A 34 13.00 8.59 14.96
CA GLU A 34 12.78 7.14 14.91
C GLU A 34 12.24 6.70 13.54
N ALA A 35 11.63 7.61 12.78
CA ALA A 35 10.97 7.33 11.50
C ALA A 35 11.71 7.91 10.28
N THR A 36 13.04 7.91 10.27
CA THR A 36 13.88 8.45 9.20
C THR A 36 14.84 7.41 8.62
N GLY A 37 15.18 7.53 7.33
CA GLY A 37 16.13 6.64 6.65
C GLY A 37 15.61 5.24 6.28
N ASN A 38 14.29 5.02 6.38
CA ASN A 38 13.66 3.72 6.13
C ASN A 38 12.97 3.68 4.76
N CYS A 39 12.99 2.52 4.10
CA CYS A 39 12.13 2.21 2.96
C CYS A 39 10.96 1.36 3.47
N TYR A 40 9.84 2.02 3.78
CA TYR A 40 8.70 1.35 4.39
C TYR A 40 7.81 0.64 3.36
N ILE A 41 7.31 -0.53 3.74
CA ILE A 41 6.20 -1.20 3.07
C ILE A 41 4.91 -0.83 3.80
N HIS A 42 3.89 -0.33 3.08
CA HIS A 42 2.63 0.11 3.68
C HIS A 42 1.93 -0.98 4.50
N ALA A 43 1.98 -2.23 4.04
CA ALA A 43 1.41 -3.36 4.75
C ALA A 43 2.09 -3.55 6.12
N ASP A 44 3.42 -3.59 6.16
CA ASP A 44 4.18 -3.76 7.40
C ASP A 44 3.98 -2.60 8.38
N VAL A 45 3.89 -1.37 7.85
CA VAL A 45 3.58 -0.19 8.67
C VAL A 45 2.21 -0.32 9.32
N LEU A 46 1.18 -0.66 8.54
CA LEU A 46 -0.18 -0.83 9.05
C LEU A 46 -0.28 -2.01 10.03
N HIS A 47 0.41 -3.12 9.76
CA HIS A 47 0.53 -4.25 10.68
C HIS A 47 1.19 -3.84 12.01
N SER A 48 2.27 -3.06 11.97
CA SER A 48 2.92 -2.54 13.19
C SER A 48 2.02 -1.61 14.01
N ALA A 49 1.03 -0.99 13.37
CA ALA A 49 0.01 -0.15 14.01
C ALA A 49 -1.22 -0.96 14.47
N GLY A 50 -1.19 -2.30 14.37
CA GLY A 50 -2.28 -3.20 14.77
C GLY A 50 -3.41 -3.33 13.75
N ILE A 51 -3.23 -2.84 12.52
CA ILE A 51 -4.20 -2.97 11.43
C ILE A 51 -3.86 -4.22 10.60
N GLU A 52 -4.35 -5.37 11.05
CA GLU A 52 -4.09 -6.67 10.41
C GLU A 52 -4.95 -6.92 9.16
N ASP A 53 -6.23 -6.55 9.23
CA ASP A 53 -7.16 -6.71 8.12
C ASP A 53 -7.09 -5.56 7.12
N LEU A 54 -6.42 -5.83 6.00
CA LEU A 54 -6.27 -4.93 4.86
C LEU A 54 -7.32 -5.15 3.76
N SER A 55 -8.29 -6.05 3.96
CA SER A 55 -9.34 -6.36 2.97
C SER A 55 -10.19 -5.13 2.63
N ARG A 56 -10.32 -4.17 3.56
CA ARG A 56 -10.98 -2.88 3.33
C ARG A 56 -10.35 -2.05 2.20
N TYR A 57 -9.08 -2.33 1.87
CA TYR A 57 -8.34 -1.67 0.80
C TYR A 57 -8.22 -2.53 -0.46
N SER A 58 -9.01 -3.61 -0.56
CA SER A 58 -8.83 -4.68 -1.54
C SER A 58 -8.73 -4.18 -2.99
N GLY A 59 -7.83 -4.83 -3.73
CA GLY A 59 -7.74 -4.79 -5.19
C GLY A 59 -8.25 -6.08 -5.82
N GLY A 60 -9.30 -6.68 -5.26
CA GLY A 60 -9.78 -8.02 -5.62
C GLY A 60 -9.06 -9.16 -4.90
N ASP A 61 -9.38 -10.39 -5.28
CA ASP A 61 -8.95 -11.62 -4.58
C ASP A 61 -7.47 -11.98 -4.79
N GLN A 62 -6.84 -11.43 -5.82
CA GLN A 62 -5.43 -11.63 -6.16
C GLN A 62 -4.80 -10.29 -6.53
N PRO A 63 -4.45 -9.45 -5.54
CA PRO A 63 -3.77 -8.19 -5.83
C PRO A 63 -2.41 -8.48 -6.46
N ILE A 64 -2.08 -7.72 -7.49
CA ILE A 64 -0.81 -7.85 -8.19
C ILE A 64 0.30 -7.29 -7.28
N PRO A 65 1.43 -8.00 -7.08
CA PRO A 65 2.59 -7.45 -6.38
C PRO A 65 3.07 -6.15 -7.03
N ASP A 66 3.49 -5.19 -6.20
CA ASP A 66 4.03 -3.94 -6.72
C ASP A 66 5.39 -4.15 -7.39
N LEU A 67 5.78 -3.21 -8.23
CA LEU A 67 7.11 -3.20 -8.82
C LEU A 67 8.17 -3.19 -7.71
N PHE A 68 9.28 -3.90 -7.96
CA PHE A 68 10.44 -3.98 -7.06
C PHE A 68 10.24 -4.79 -5.77
N LEU A 69 9.15 -5.53 -5.67
CA LEU A 69 8.94 -6.55 -4.64
C LEU A 69 8.85 -7.94 -5.31
N ASP A 70 9.54 -8.92 -4.74
CA ASP A 70 9.55 -10.33 -5.21
C ASP A 70 8.45 -11.17 -4.55
#